data_AF-A0A2U3L6F7-F1
#
_entry.id   AF-A0A2U3L6F7-F1
#
_cell.length_a   1.000
_cell.length_b   1.000
_cell.length_c   1.000
_cell.angle_alpha   90.00
_cell.angle_beta   90.00
_cell.angle_gamma   90.00
#
_symmetry.space_group_name_H-M   'P 1'
#
loop_
_entity.id
_entity.type
_entity.pdbx_description
1 polymer ?
#
loop_
_entity_poly.entity_id
_entity_poly.type
_entity_poly.pdbx_seq_one_letter_code
_entity_poly.pdbx_strand_id
1 'polypeptide(L)'
;MKNPLYFLNGEYSNTALVQAQLSHSIYSDMVHNPLKASIFVIKMVLLFSAPLISILILRLINHRLVRWDTLILLGMFLSISMVQIIMLVTGTTFAWLRYFMYGLPVAVAWLPYELSKVKRQWHVIIPLIAMIANYGILSYVVTQPSMAPEENKFLQNSFGNQNEVDDDWKQQSEIARYLDDNYAHSSILVDTSSAFFIILQSKFPTQFYIPSDKEFINAVTDPEKYKVSYILLPNPKLVSGINVINMAYPNLYNQGADWVELVKEFGAKWKLYKVIQSTGRYALNTNNYAF
;
A
#
# COMPACT_ATOMS: atom_id res chain seq x y z
N MET A 1 -18.02 11.16 12.82
CA MET A 1 -17.99 10.97 11.35
C MET A 1 -19.38 11.29 10.82
N LYS A 2 -19.51 12.30 9.96
CA LYS A 2 -20.79 12.74 9.39
C LYS A 2 -21.04 12.11 8.00
N ASN A 3 -19.98 11.69 7.29
CA ASN A 3 -20.05 10.84 6.10
C ASN A 3 -19.64 9.37 6.40
N PRO A 4 -20.56 8.38 6.37
CA PRO A 4 -20.25 6.96 6.56
C PRO A 4 -19.49 6.32 5.39
N LEU A 5 -19.46 6.97 4.22
CA LEU A 5 -18.78 6.51 3.01
C LEU A 5 -17.44 7.22 2.78
N TYR A 6 -16.87 7.87 3.81
CA TYR A 6 -15.62 8.61 3.71
C TYR A 6 -14.44 7.76 3.19
N PHE A 7 -14.45 6.45 3.43
CA PHE A 7 -13.43 5.55 2.90
C PHE A 7 -13.40 5.46 1.36
N LEU A 8 -14.48 5.87 0.68
CA LEU A 8 -14.57 5.89 -0.79
C LEU A 8 -14.03 7.18 -1.42
N ASN A 9 -14.17 8.31 -0.73
CA ASN A 9 -13.93 9.63 -1.30
C ASN A 9 -13.01 10.54 -0.47
N GLY A 10 -12.51 10.06 0.67
CA GLY A 10 -11.58 10.78 1.52
C GLY A 10 -10.15 10.80 0.98
N GLU A 11 -9.30 11.57 1.66
CA GLU A 11 -7.88 11.78 1.30
C GLU A 11 -7.06 10.48 1.38
N TYR A 12 -7.48 9.52 2.19
CA TYR A 12 -6.84 8.19 2.30
C TYR A 12 -7.52 7.11 1.44
N SER A 13 -8.46 7.50 0.57
CA SER A 13 -9.11 6.55 -0.34
C SER A 13 -8.10 6.02 -1.37
N ASN A 14 -8.36 4.82 -1.90
CA ASN A 14 -7.47 4.22 -2.90
C ASN A 14 -7.38 5.09 -4.16
N THR A 15 -8.45 5.80 -4.51
CA THR A 15 -8.48 6.71 -5.67
C THR A 15 -7.62 7.94 -5.45
N ALA A 16 -7.66 8.54 -4.26
CA ALA A 16 -6.80 9.67 -3.90
C ALA A 16 -5.31 9.28 -3.95
N LEU A 17 -4.97 8.12 -3.40
CA LEU A 17 -3.59 7.60 -3.43
C LEU A 17 -3.09 7.35 -4.85
N VAL A 18 -3.93 6.75 -5.72
CA VAL A 18 -3.55 6.51 -7.11
C VAL A 18 -3.30 7.85 -7.82
N GLN A 19 -4.19 8.84 -7.66
CA GLN A 19 -4.03 10.15 -8.29
C GLN A 19 -2.72 10.85 -7.91
N ALA A 20 -2.29 10.75 -6.65
CA ALA A 20 -1.02 11.29 -6.19
C ALA A 20 0.21 10.64 -6.87
N GLN A 21 0.06 9.45 -7.45
CA GLN A 21 1.16 8.63 -7.99
C GLN A 21 1.10 8.44 -9.52
N LEU A 22 0.04 8.92 -10.18
CA LEU A 22 -0.13 8.86 -11.64
C LEU A 22 0.93 9.68 -12.40
N SER A 23 1.54 10.69 -11.78
CA SER A 23 2.56 11.55 -12.39
C SER A 23 3.93 10.88 -12.61
N HIS A 24 4.20 9.74 -11.97
CA HIS A 24 5.56 9.17 -11.89
C HIS A 24 5.69 7.72 -12.36
N SER A 25 4.63 7.08 -12.85
CA SER A 25 4.59 5.62 -12.91
C SER A 25 4.17 5.03 -14.26
N ILE A 26 4.59 3.77 -14.51
CA ILE A 26 4.15 2.87 -15.59
C ILE A 26 2.60 2.75 -15.64
N TYR A 27 1.92 3.15 -14.57
CA TYR A 27 0.46 3.11 -14.44
C TYR A 27 -0.26 4.16 -15.31
N SER A 28 0.36 5.31 -15.61
CA SER A 28 -0.25 6.35 -16.47
C SER A 28 -0.67 5.82 -17.83
N ASP A 29 0.13 4.88 -18.35
CA ASP A 29 -0.05 4.25 -19.65
C ASP A 29 -1.22 3.28 -19.72
N MET A 30 -1.67 2.75 -18.57
CA MET A 30 -2.76 1.78 -18.46
C MET A 30 -4.11 2.44 -18.17
N VAL A 31 -4.09 3.63 -17.58
CA VAL A 31 -5.30 4.42 -17.30
C VAL A 31 -5.96 4.83 -18.63
N HIS A 32 -7.26 4.61 -18.76
CA HIS A 32 -8.03 4.75 -20.00
C HIS A 32 -7.58 3.85 -21.17
N ASN A 33 -6.68 2.88 -20.98
CA ASN A 33 -6.23 1.95 -22.02
C ASN A 33 -6.54 0.48 -21.67
N PRO A 34 -7.71 -0.05 -22.07
CA PRO A 34 -8.13 -1.40 -21.72
C PRO A 34 -7.23 -2.49 -22.31
N LEU A 35 -6.60 -2.25 -23.46
CA LEU A 35 -5.71 -3.24 -24.09
C LEU A 35 -4.41 -3.40 -23.29
N LYS A 36 -3.74 -2.28 -22.98
CA LYS A 36 -2.51 -2.29 -22.18
C LYS A 36 -2.77 -2.87 -20.78
N ALA A 37 -3.87 -2.46 -20.14
CA ALA A 37 -4.28 -3.02 -18.85
C ALA A 37 -4.50 -4.54 -18.93
N SER A 38 -5.22 -5.04 -19.94
CA SER A 38 -5.48 -6.47 -20.12
C SER A 38 -4.20 -7.28 -20.31
N ILE A 39 -3.28 -6.82 -21.17
CA ILE A 39 -1.99 -7.47 -21.41
C ILE A 39 -1.18 -7.55 -20.10
N PHE A 40 -1.17 -6.46 -19.33
CA PHE A 40 -0.48 -6.41 -18.04
C PHE A 40 -1.09 -7.39 -17.03
N VAL A 41 -2.42 -7.37 -16.86
CA VAL A 41 -3.11 -8.27 -15.94
C VAL A 41 -2.88 -9.72 -16.33
N ILE A 42 -3.00 -10.08 -17.61
CA ILE A 42 -2.74 -11.44 -18.09
C ILE A 42 -1.31 -11.85 -17.73
N LYS A 43 -0.32 -11.00 -17.99
CA LYS A 43 1.08 -11.27 -17.64
C LYS A 43 1.25 -11.55 -16.15
N MET A 44 0.65 -10.73 -15.28
CA MET A 44 0.77 -10.89 -13.83
C MET A 44 0.02 -12.11 -13.30
N VAL A 45 -1.19 -12.38 -13.80
CA VAL A 45 -2.00 -13.55 -13.42
C VAL A 45 -1.31 -14.85 -13.84
N LEU A 46 -0.60 -14.86 -14.98
CA LEU A 46 0.17 -16.02 -15.43
C LEU A 46 1.29 -16.41 -14.45
N LEU A 47 1.82 -15.47 -13.66
CA LEU A 47 2.83 -15.78 -12.64
C LEU A 47 2.28 -16.68 -11.52
N PHE A 48 0.97 -16.67 -11.31
CA PHE A 48 0.26 -17.44 -10.28
C PHE A 48 -0.53 -18.62 -10.83
N SER A 49 -0.55 -18.83 -12.16
CA SER A 49 -1.49 -19.74 -12.82
C SER A 49 -0.99 -21.19 -12.92
N ALA A 50 0.24 -21.50 -12.52
CA ALA A 50 0.81 -22.85 -12.67
C ALA A 50 -0.05 -23.95 -12.02
N PRO A 51 -0.60 -23.81 -10.80
CA PRO A 51 -1.53 -24.78 -10.25
C PRO A 51 -2.84 -24.90 -11.05
N LEU A 52 -3.38 -23.81 -11.57
CA LEU A 52 -4.56 -23.84 -12.44
C LEU A 52 -4.26 -24.62 -13.74
N ILE A 53 -3.13 -24.33 -14.39
CA ILE A 53 -2.68 -25.02 -15.59
C ILE A 53 -2.57 -26.53 -15.33
N SER A 54 -2.04 -26.91 -14.16
CA SER A 54 -1.94 -28.31 -13.76
C SER A 54 -3.31 -29.00 -13.65
N ILE A 55 -4.33 -28.30 -13.12
CA ILE A 55 -5.72 -28.80 -13.04
C ILE A 55 -6.30 -28.97 -14.44
N LEU A 56 -6.07 -28.00 -15.34
CA LEU A 56 -6.55 -28.08 -16.72
C LEU A 56 -5.90 -29.25 -17.48
N ILE A 57 -4.59 -29.48 -17.28
CA ILE A 57 -3.88 -30.65 -17.83
C ILE A 57 -4.47 -31.95 -17.29
N LEU A 58 -4.69 -32.06 -15.98
CA LEU A 58 -5.33 -33.23 -15.37
C LEU A 58 -6.72 -33.49 -15.96
N ARG A 59 -7.51 -32.44 -16.13
CA ARG A 59 -8.86 -32.55 -16.72
C ARG A 59 -8.82 -32.91 -18.20
N LEU A 60 -7.84 -32.43 -18.94
CA LEU A 60 -7.64 -32.82 -20.33
C LEU A 60 -7.31 -34.31 -20.44
N ILE A 61 -6.32 -34.79 -19.67
CA ILE A 61 -5.90 -36.21 -19.64
C ILE A 61 -7.06 -37.13 -19.22
N ASN A 62 -7.88 -36.68 -18.27
CA ASN A 62 -9.01 -37.46 -17.78
C ASN A 62 -10.31 -37.26 -18.60
N HIS A 63 -10.26 -36.55 -19.74
CA HIS A 63 -11.42 -36.21 -20.57
C HIS A 63 -12.58 -35.53 -19.82
N ARG A 64 -12.24 -34.69 -18.85
CA ARG A 64 -13.16 -33.93 -17.98
C ARG A 64 -13.11 -32.42 -18.21
N LEU A 65 -12.43 -31.95 -19.25
CA LEU A 65 -12.24 -30.52 -19.50
C LEU A 65 -13.59 -29.81 -19.73
N VAL A 66 -14.48 -30.41 -20.52
CA VAL A 66 -15.80 -29.83 -20.87
C VAL A 66 -16.85 -30.21 -19.82
N ARG A 67 -16.67 -29.72 -18.59
CA ARG A 67 -17.63 -29.91 -17.50
C ARG A 67 -17.92 -28.59 -16.79
N TRP A 68 -19.08 -28.52 -16.15
CA TRP A 68 -19.51 -27.35 -15.38
C TRP A 68 -18.53 -26.99 -14.26
N ASP A 69 -17.89 -27.99 -13.62
CA ASP A 69 -16.86 -27.75 -12.62
C ASP A 69 -15.58 -27.10 -13.19
N THR A 70 -15.37 -27.13 -14.52
CA THR A 70 -14.34 -26.33 -15.21
C THR A 70 -14.77 -24.92 -15.48
N LEU A 71 -16.02 -24.73 -15.89
CA LEU A 71 -16.56 -23.39 -16.10
C LEU A 71 -16.64 -22.62 -14.77
N ILE A 72 -17.00 -23.26 -13.66
CA ILE A 72 -17.03 -22.64 -12.33
C ILE A 72 -15.62 -22.23 -11.90
N LEU A 73 -14.64 -23.12 -12.01
CA LEU A 73 -13.25 -22.82 -11.64
C LEU A 73 -12.67 -21.67 -12.48
N LEU A 74 -12.87 -21.70 -13.80
CA LEU A 74 -12.43 -20.63 -14.70
C LEU A 74 -13.18 -19.33 -14.41
N GLY A 75 -14.48 -19.38 -14.14
CA GLY A 75 -15.28 -18.23 -13.75
C GLY A 75 -14.77 -17.56 -12.49
N MET A 76 -14.48 -18.34 -11.44
CA MET A 76 -13.89 -17.82 -10.19
C MET A 76 -12.53 -17.18 -10.44
N PHE A 77 -11.65 -17.86 -11.18
CA PHE A 77 -10.31 -17.36 -11.46
C PHE A 77 -10.30 -16.09 -12.33
N LEU A 78 -11.12 -16.07 -13.40
CA LEU A 78 -11.21 -14.94 -14.32
C LEU A 78 -11.96 -13.76 -13.73
N SER A 79 -12.93 -13.98 -12.83
CA SER A 79 -13.71 -12.89 -12.21
C SER A 79 -12.81 -11.87 -11.50
N ILE A 80 -11.84 -12.35 -10.73
CA ILE A 80 -10.91 -11.49 -9.99
C ILE A 80 -10.00 -10.73 -10.96
N SER A 81 -9.52 -11.41 -12.01
CA SER A 81 -8.69 -10.80 -13.06
C SER A 81 -9.45 -9.70 -13.80
N MET A 82 -10.73 -9.92 -14.10
CA MET A 82 -11.59 -8.94 -14.77
C MET A 82 -11.79 -7.68 -13.91
N VAL A 83 -12.00 -7.84 -12.61
CA VAL A 83 -12.10 -6.71 -11.67
C VAL A 83 -10.80 -5.91 -11.67
N GLN A 84 -9.64 -6.57 -11.67
CA GLN A 84 -8.35 -5.86 -11.73
C GLN A 84 -8.18 -5.06 -13.03
N ILE A 85 -8.62 -5.60 -14.18
CA ILE A 85 -8.60 -4.85 -15.45
C ILE A 85 -9.46 -3.59 -15.33
N ILE A 86 -10.69 -3.71 -14.82
CA ILE A 86 -11.59 -2.56 -14.65
C ILE A 86 -10.97 -1.52 -13.71
N MET A 87 -10.40 -1.95 -12.59
CA MET A 87 -9.79 -1.04 -11.61
C MET A 87 -8.56 -0.32 -12.17
N LEU A 88 -7.73 -0.99 -12.98
CA LEU A 88 -6.58 -0.37 -13.63
C LEU A 88 -7.00 0.62 -14.72
N VAL A 89 -7.98 0.26 -15.54
CA VAL A 89 -8.50 1.15 -16.61
C VAL A 89 -9.11 2.42 -16.03
N THR A 90 -9.82 2.29 -14.90
CA THR A 90 -10.44 3.41 -14.19
C THR A 90 -9.46 4.19 -13.30
N GLY A 91 -8.20 3.76 -13.18
CA GLY A 91 -7.22 4.41 -12.32
C GLY A 91 -7.58 4.36 -10.84
N THR A 92 -8.26 3.30 -10.42
CA THR A 92 -8.71 3.13 -9.02
C THR A 92 -7.86 2.14 -8.23
N THR A 93 -6.82 1.56 -8.83
CA THR A 93 -5.87 0.66 -8.13
C THR A 93 -4.44 0.78 -8.67
N PHE A 94 -3.48 0.37 -7.84
CA PHE A 94 -2.09 0.14 -8.24
C PHE A 94 -1.92 -1.22 -8.88
N ALA A 95 -0.97 -1.37 -9.80
CA ALA A 95 -0.64 -2.67 -10.38
C ALA A 95 0.44 -3.38 -9.55
N TRP A 96 0.18 -3.55 -8.25
CA TRP A 96 1.04 -4.29 -7.33
C TRP A 96 0.86 -5.80 -7.51
N LEU A 97 1.98 -6.55 -7.44
CA LEU A 97 2.00 -8.00 -7.62
C LEU A 97 0.97 -8.71 -6.73
N ARG A 98 0.83 -8.24 -5.48
CA ARG A 98 -0.09 -8.82 -4.49
C ARG A 98 -1.56 -8.87 -4.91
N TYR A 99 -2.03 -7.98 -5.78
CA TYR A 99 -3.43 -7.99 -6.22
C TYR A 99 -3.73 -9.09 -7.24
N PHE A 100 -2.70 -9.70 -7.83
CA PHE A 100 -2.85 -10.78 -8.80
C PHE A 100 -2.70 -12.17 -8.17
N MET A 101 -2.33 -12.25 -6.88
CA MET A 101 -2.06 -13.53 -6.21
C MET A 101 -3.32 -14.37 -5.97
N TYR A 102 -4.52 -13.78 -5.99
CA TYR A 102 -5.76 -14.47 -5.59
C TYR A 102 -6.11 -15.70 -6.44
N GLY A 103 -5.61 -15.77 -7.67
CA GLY A 103 -5.75 -16.96 -8.50
C GLY A 103 -5.09 -18.20 -7.89
N LEU A 104 -4.00 -18.01 -7.14
CA LEU A 104 -3.23 -19.09 -6.52
C LEU A 104 -4.02 -19.80 -5.40
N PRO A 105 -4.54 -19.11 -4.35
CA PRO A 105 -5.38 -19.76 -3.34
C PRO A 105 -6.60 -20.50 -3.92
N VAL A 106 -7.28 -19.91 -4.93
CA VAL A 106 -8.43 -20.55 -5.58
C VAL A 106 -8.02 -21.86 -6.26
N ALA A 107 -6.93 -21.85 -7.03
CA ALA A 107 -6.43 -23.05 -7.70
C ALA A 107 -5.97 -24.11 -6.69
N VAL A 108 -5.22 -23.72 -5.66
CA VAL A 108 -4.71 -24.64 -4.62
C VAL A 108 -5.84 -25.28 -3.83
N ALA A 109 -6.86 -24.50 -3.43
CA ALA A 109 -8.03 -25.01 -2.73
C ALA A 109 -8.83 -26.02 -3.57
N TRP A 110 -8.73 -25.95 -4.90
CA TRP A 110 -9.39 -26.86 -5.82
C TRP A 110 -8.65 -28.20 -6.01
N LEU A 111 -7.35 -28.26 -5.69
CA LEU A 111 -6.51 -29.43 -5.92
C LEU A 111 -7.02 -30.70 -5.21
N PRO A 112 -7.44 -30.69 -3.92
CA PRO A 112 -7.93 -31.89 -3.25
C PRO A 112 -9.13 -32.52 -3.96
N TYR A 113 -10.06 -31.68 -4.43
CA TYR A 113 -11.21 -32.14 -5.23
C TYR A 113 -10.74 -32.78 -6.54
N GLU A 114 -9.83 -32.15 -7.28
CA GLU A 114 -9.36 -32.71 -8.55
C GLU A 114 -8.58 -34.03 -8.34
N LEU A 115 -7.73 -34.09 -7.32
CA LEU A 115 -6.96 -35.28 -6.95
C LEU A 115 -7.87 -36.45 -6.54
N SER A 116 -9.01 -36.20 -5.90
CA SER A 116 -9.98 -37.24 -5.53
C SER A 116 -10.62 -37.95 -6.74
N LYS A 117 -10.55 -37.33 -7.93
CA LYS A 117 -11.17 -37.83 -9.18
C LYS A 117 -10.15 -38.43 -10.15
N VAL A 118 -8.88 -38.47 -9.76
CA VAL A 118 -7.81 -39.03 -10.57
C VAL A 118 -7.91 -40.55 -10.63
N LYS A 119 -7.78 -41.13 -11.84
CA LYS A 119 -7.82 -42.58 -12.06
C LYS A 119 -6.48 -43.28 -11.81
N ARG A 120 -5.35 -42.59 -12.03
CA ARG A 120 -3.99 -43.14 -11.94
C ARG A 120 -3.17 -42.38 -10.89
N GLN A 121 -2.59 -43.11 -9.93
CA GLN A 121 -1.85 -42.53 -8.80
C GLN A 121 -0.69 -41.61 -9.25
N TRP A 122 -0.01 -41.93 -10.35
CA TRP A 122 1.08 -41.10 -10.87
C TRP A 122 0.67 -39.71 -11.36
N HIS A 123 -0.61 -39.45 -11.66
CA HIS A 123 -1.06 -38.11 -12.07
C HIS A 123 -0.89 -37.06 -10.96
N VAL A 124 -0.75 -37.47 -9.68
CA VAL A 124 -0.46 -36.57 -8.55
C VAL A 124 0.85 -35.80 -8.74
N ILE A 125 1.80 -36.33 -9.52
CA ILE A 125 3.06 -35.66 -9.84
C ILE A 125 2.84 -34.34 -10.57
N ILE A 126 1.79 -34.22 -11.41
CA ILE A 126 1.53 -33.04 -12.24
C ILE A 126 1.34 -31.77 -11.39
N PRO A 127 0.38 -31.71 -10.43
CA PRO A 127 0.20 -30.54 -9.58
C PRO A 127 1.40 -30.32 -8.63
N LEU A 128 2.09 -31.39 -8.21
CA LEU A 128 3.27 -31.26 -7.36
C LEU A 128 4.43 -30.55 -8.09
N ILE A 129 4.72 -30.95 -9.33
CA ILE A 129 5.69 -30.26 -10.19
C ILE A 129 5.23 -28.82 -10.44
N ALA A 130 3.94 -28.60 -10.69
CA ALA A 130 3.42 -27.25 -10.91
C ALA A 130 3.57 -26.34 -9.69
N MET A 131 3.41 -26.84 -8.47
CA MET A 131 3.65 -26.07 -7.25
C MET A 131 5.14 -25.73 -7.07
N ILE A 132 6.04 -26.69 -7.31
CA ILE A 132 7.50 -26.45 -7.27
C ILE A 132 7.91 -25.42 -8.32
N ALA A 133 7.39 -25.57 -9.55
CA ALA A 133 7.63 -24.61 -10.62
C ALA A 133 7.08 -23.22 -10.27
N ASN A 134 5.89 -23.14 -9.67
CA ASN A 134 5.31 -21.86 -9.26
C ASN A 134 6.15 -21.18 -8.18
N TYR A 135 6.63 -21.94 -7.20
CA TYR A 135 7.56 -21.43 -6.19
C TYR A 135 8.84 -20.86 -6.84
N GLY A 136 9.42 -21.58 -7.80
CA GLY A 136 10.61 -21.11 -8.53
C GLY A 136 10.35 -19.84 -9.35
N ILE A 137 9.22 -19.78 -10.06
CA ILE A 137 8.79 -18.60 -10.83
C ILE A 137 8.64 -17.40 -9.90
N LEU A 138 7.89 -17.55 -8.80
CA LEU A 138 7.65 -16.46 -7.86
C LEU A 138 8.95 -16.00 -7.20
N SER A 139 9.82 -16.92 -6.79
CA SER A 139 11.14 -16.59 -6.24
C SER A 139 11.96 -15.74 -7.21
N TYR A 140 11.92 -16.04 -8.50
CA TYR A 140 12.58 -15.26 -9.54
C TYR A 140 11.87 -13.93 -9.87
N VAL A 141 10.55 -13.86 -9.74
CA VAL A 141 9.79 -12.63 -9.98
C VAL A 141 10.10 -11.60 -8.90
N VAL A 142 10.23 -12.02 -7.64
CA VAL A 142 10.50 -11.08 -6.52
C VAL A 142 11.89 -10.42 -6.66
N THR A 143 12.83 -11.05 -7.37
CA THR A 143 14.14 -10.43 -7.65
C THR A 143 14.10 -9.39 -8.78
N GLN A 144 12.98 -9.24 -9.49
CA GLN A 144 12.85 -8.30 -10.62
C GLN A 144 12.12 -7.00 -10.22
N PRO A 145 12.79 -5.83 -10.30
CA PRO A 145 12.18 -4.55 -9.92
C PRO A 145 11.03 -4.13 -10.85
N SER A 146 10.98 -4.64 -12.08
CA SER A 146 9.92 -4.30 -13.04
C SER A 146 8.61 -5.04 -12.80
N MET A 147 8.65 -6.21 -12.13
CA MET A 147 7.47 -7.04 -11.88
C MET A 147 7.01 -6.99 -10.42
N ALA A 148 7.96 -6.90 -9.48
CA ALA A 148 7.70 -6.86 -8.05
C ALA A 148 8.43 -5.67 -7.39
N PRO A 149 8.14 -4.40 -7.77
CA PRO A 149 8.92 -3.26 -7.28
C PRO A 149 8.94 -3.14 -5.76
N GLU A 150 7.82 -3.43 -5.10
CA GLU A 150 7.73 -3.33 -3.64
C GLU A 150 8.50 -4.48 -2.99
N GLU A 151 8.19 -5.72 -3.32
CA GLU A 151 8.83 -6.89 -2.71
C GLU A 151 10.34 -6.95 -3.00
N ASN A 152 10.77 -6.47 -4.18
CA ASN A 152 12.16 -6.38 -4.55
C ASN A 152 12.95 -5.42 -3.65
N LYS A 153 12.37 -4.26 -3.29
CA LYS A 153 12.99 -3.33 -2.34
C LYS A 153 13.29 -4.03 -1.01
N PHE A 154 12.33 -4.79 -0.48
CA PHE A 154 12.53 -5.56 0.76
C PHE A 154 13.56 -6.69 0.61
N LEU A 155 13.55 -7.42 -0.52
CA LEU A 155 14.50 -8.51 -0.74
C LEU A 155 15.94 -8.02 -0.79
N GLN A 156 16.21 -6.93 -1.52
CA GLN A 156 17.56 -6.42 -1.66
C GLN A 156 18.17 -6.03 -0.30
N ASN A 157 17.37 -5.47 0.61
CA ASN A 157 17.79 -5.17 1.98
C ASN A 157 18.23 -6.44 2.74
N SER A 158 17.50 -7.54 2.57
CA SER A 158 17.80 -8.83 3.23
C SER A 158 19.11 -9.46 2.75
N PHE A 159 19.58 -9.13 1.55
CA PHE A 159 20.87 -9.58 1.01
C PHE A 159 22.05 -8.68 1.42
N GLY A 160 21.85 -7.72 2.32
CA GLY A 160 22.91 -6.85 2.82
C GLY A 160 23.29 -5.72 1.86
N ASN A 161 22.56 -5.56 0.76
CA ASN A 161 22.66 -4.36 -0.07
C ASN A 161 21.94 -3.24 0.67
N GLN A 162 22.71 -2.37 1.33
CA GLN A 162 22.18 -1.17 1.96
C GLN A 162 21.52 -0.33 0.88
N ASN A 163 20.19 -0.26 0.95
CA ASN A 163 19.38 0.53 0.03
C ASN A 163 18.74 1.70 0.78
N GLU A 164 18.23 2.66 0.00
CA GLU A 164 17.52 3.84 0.48
C GLU A 164 16.44 3.54 1.54
N VAL A 165 15.80 2.35 1.46
CA VAL A 165 14.77 1.91 2.42
C VAL A 165 15.36 1.61 3.80
N ASP A 166 16.53 0.97 3.89
CA ASP A 166 17.15 0.66 5.18
C ASP A 166 17.61 1.94 5.89
N ASP A 167 18.16 2.89 5.13
CA ASP A 167 18.59 4.17 5.68
C ASP A 167 17.38 5.01 6.12
N ASP A 168 16.28 4.96 5.37
CA ASP A 168 15.02 5.58 5.76
C ASP A 168 14.47 4.98 7.06
N TRP A 169 14.48 3.65 7.19
CA TRP A 169 14.00 2.97 8.39
C TRP A 169 14.89 3.19 9.61
N LYS A 170 16.21 3.21 9.43
CA LYS A 170 17.15 3.59 10.50
C LYS A 170 16.87 5.00 10.96
N GLN A 171 16.74 5.95 10.03
CA GLN A 171 16.41 7.34 10.34
C GLN A 171 15.08 7.44 11.09
N GLN A 172 14.03 6.76 10.62
CA GLN A 172 12.72 6.75 11.29
C GLN A 172 12.78 6.12 12.69
N SER A 173 13.59 5.08 12.88
CA SER A 173 13.84 4.48 14.20
C SER A 173 14.60 5.42 15.14
N GLU A 174 15.55 6.20 14.61
CA GLU A 174 16.27 7.23 15.37
C GLU A 174 15.35 8.40 15.74
N ILE A 175 14.45 8.81 14.84
CA ILE A 175 13.42 9.81 15.14
C ILE A 175 12.53 9.31 16.27
N ALA A 176 12.01 8.08 16.17
CA ALA A 176 11.16 7.49 17.21
C ALA A 176 11.84 7.50 18.58
N ARG A 177 13.11 7.05 18.64
CA ARG A 177 13.90 7.06 19.88
C ARG A 177 14.12 8.48 20.42
N TYR A 178 14.45 9.43 19.54
CA TYR A 178 14.63 10.81 19.94
C TYR A 178 13.33 11.41 20.52
N LEU A 179 12.18 11.09 19.93
CA LEU A 179 10.88 11.52 20.44
C LEU A 179 10.56 10.88 21.79
N ASP A 180 10.84 9.59 21.95
CA ASP A 180 10.65 8.89 23.22
C ASP A 180 11.55 9.48 24.33
N ASP A 181 12.80 9.80 24.03
CA ASP A 181 13.74 10.28 25.04
C ASP A 181 13.48 11.74 25.47
N ASN A 182 12.95 12.58 24.57
CA ASN A 182 12.82 14.03 24.79
C ASN A 182 11.37 14.49 24.98
N TYR A 183 10.38 13.73 24.48
CA TYR A 183 9.00 14.17 24.37
C TYR A 183 7.96 13.08 24.72
N ALA A 184 8.31 12.01 25.43
CA ALA A 184 7.46 10.86 25.79
C ALA A 184 6.01 11.16 26.25
N HIS A 185 5.76 12.35 26.82
CA HIS A 185 4.47 12.79 27.36
C HIS A 185 3.82 13.93 26.58
N SER A 186 4.40 14.30 25.44
CA SER A 186 3.90 15.39 24.61
C SER A 186 2.95 14.84 23.55
N SER A 187 1.91 15.60 23.21
CA SER A 187 1.06 15.24 22.07
C SER A 187 1.73 15.66 20.76
N ILE A 188 2.02 14.70 19.88
CA ILE A 188 2.73 14.92 18.61
C ILE A 188 1.78 14.62 17.46
N LEU A 189 1.38 15.65 16.72
CA LEU A 189 0.54 15.51 15.53
C LEU A 189 1.35 15.02 14.34
N VAL A 190 0.93 13.88 13.77
CA VAL A 190 1.62 13.22 12.66
C VAL A 190 0.60 12.56 11.73
N ASP A 191 0.98 12.39 10.46
CA ASP A 191 0.18 11.61 9.51
C ASP A 191 0.75 10.21 9.35
N THR A 192 -0.02 9.19 9.74
CA THR A 192 0.36 7.77 9.67
C THR A 192 0.76 7.35 8.27
N SER A 193 0.20 7.94 7.21
CA SER A 193 0.60 7.61 5.82
C SER A 193 2.11 7.72 5.57
N SER A 194 2.75 8.67 6.25
CA SER A 194 4.16 9.01 6.13
C SER A 194 4.98 8.55 7.34
N ALA A 195 4.39 8.57 8.54
CA ALA A 195 5.06 8.32 9.81
C ALA A 195 4.78 6.93 10.41
N PHE A 196 4.15 6.00 9.67
CA PHE A 196 3.75 4.70 10.22
C PHE A 196 4.89 3.97 10.92
N PHE A 197 6.10 3.98 10.35
CA PHE A 197 7.22 3.24 10.91
C PHE A 197 7.81 3.94 12.13
N ILE A 198 7.81 5.29 12.17
CA ILE A 198 8.16 6.06 13.39
C ILE A 198 7.22 5.68 14.55
N ILE A 199 5.91 5.63 14.29
CA ILE A 199 4.91 5.26 15.30
C ILE A 199 5.13 3.83 15.80
N LEU A 200 5.38 2.89 14.88
CA LEU A 200 5.63 1.48 15.23
C LEU A 200 6.89 1.27 16.06
N GLN A 201 7.91 2.12 15.87
CA GLN A 201 9.19 2.01 16.56
C GLN A 201 9.24 2.75 17.90
N SER A 202 8.25 3.59 18.19
CA SER A 202 8.16 4.34 19.45
C SER A 202 7.69 3.45 20.59
N LYS A 203 8.26 3.67 21.78
CA LYS A 203 7.83 3.06 23.04
C LYS A 203 6.54 3.66 23.59
N PHE A 204 6.17 4.87 23.14
CA PHE A 204 4.99 5.61 23.59
C PHE A 204 4.04 5.91 22.42
N PRO A 205 3.48 4.91 21.73
CA PRO A 205 2.67 5.15 20.53
C PRO A 205 1.40 5.98 20.79
N THR A 206 0.92 6.04 22.03
CA THR A 206 -0.24 6.86 22.43
C THR A 206 0.07 8.36 22.50
N GLN A 207 1.33 8.77 22.36
CA GLN A 207 1.71 10.19 22.31
C GLN A 207 1.37 10.83 20.95
N PHE A 208 1.19 10.01 19.91
CA PHE A 208 0.92 10.48 18.56
C PHE A 208 -0.57 10.74 18.36
N TYR A 209 -0.86 11.91 17.80
CA TYR A 209 -2.17 12.29 17.32
C TYR A 209 -2.23 11.99 15.82
N ILE A 210 -3.04 11.01 15.44
CA ILE A 210 -2.99 10.35 14.12
C ILE A 210 -4.35 10.39 13.41
N PRO A 211 -4.41 10.12 12.09
CA PRO A 211 -5.64 10.24 11.30
C PRO A 211 -6.84 9.39 11.77
N SER A 212 -6.60 8.29 12.49
CA SER A 212 -7.68 7.48 13.07
C SER A 212 -8.32 8.11 14.31
N ASP A 213 -7.71 9.14 14.89
CA ASP A 213 -8.25 9.84 16.04
C ASP A 213 -9.45 10.70 15.64
N LYS A 214 -10.51 10.64 16.43
CA LYS A 214 -11.82 11.25 16.14
C LYS A 214 -11.72 12.74 15.76
N GLU A 215 -10.83 13.47 16.44
CA GLU A 215 -10.70 14.92 16.34
C GLU A 215 -9.44 15.33 15.53
N PHE A 216 -8.80 14.39 14.83
CA PHE A 216 -7.54 14.62 14.09
C PHE A 216 -7.62 15.83 13.16
N ILE A 217 -8.64 15.95 12.34
CA ILE A 217 -8.73 17.04 11.36
C ILE A 217 -8.98 18.38 12.04
N ASN A 218 -9.71 18.38 13.16
CA ASN A 218 -9.87 19.58 13.95
C ASN A 218 -8.54 19.98 14.62
N ALA A 219 -7.75 18.99 15.07
CA ALA A 219 -6.40 19.20 15.59
C ALA A 219 -5.41 19.65 14.51
N VAL A 220 -5.57 19.23 13.26
CA VAL A 220 -4.82 19.80 12.12
C VAL A 220 -5.17 21.27 11.94
N THR A 221 -6.46 21.63 12.02
CA THR A 221 -6.93 22.99 11.77
C THR A 221 -6.48 23.98 12.85
N ASP A 222 -6.51 23.56 14.12
CA ASP A 222 -6.10 24.37 15.27
C ASP A 222 -5.37 23.53 16.32
N PRO A 223 -4.06 23.28 16.12
CA PRO A 223 -3.29 22.34 16.96
C PRO A 223 -3.30 22.72 18.46
N GLU A 224 -3.18 24.01 18.77
CA GLU A 224 -3.14 24.51 20.15
C GLU A 224 -4.44 24.20 20.91
N LYS A 225 -5.59 24.45 20.28
CA LYS A 225 -6.91 24.16 20.86
C LYS A 225 -7.13 22.69 21.19
N TYR A 226 -6.52 21.80 20.41
CA TYR A 226 -6.59 20.34 20.61
C TYR A 226 -5.41 19.80 21.43
N LYS A 227 -4.66 20.67 22.12
CA LYS A 227 -3.54 20.33 23.01
C LYS A 227 -2.40 19.60 22.31
N VAL A 228 -2.24 19.80 20.99
CA VAL A 228 -1.07 19.32 20.26
C VAL A 228 0.13 20.18 20.67
N SER A 229 1.18 19.53 21.16
CA SER A 229 2.41 20.20 21.60
C SER A 229 3.42 20.32 20.47
N TYR A 230 3.49 19.30 19.61
CA TYR A 230 4.45 19.23 18.50
C TYR A 230 3.82 18.71 17.23
N ILE A 231 4.43 19.03 16.09
CA ILE A 231 4.07 18.52 14.77
C ILE A 231 5.33 17.93 14.15
N LEU A 232 5.30 16.64 13.81
CA LEU A 232 6.36 16.02 13.02
C LEU A 232 5.91 15.98 11.56
N LEU A 233 6.62 16.73 10.72
CA LEU A 233 6.25 17.00 9.34
C LEU A 233 7.28 16.42 8.37
N PRO A 234 6.86 15.57 7.41
CA PRO A 234 7.76 15.09 6.38
C PRO A 234 7.94 16.12 5.27
N ASN A 235 9.06 16.02 4.57
CA ASN A 235 9.32 16.78 3.35
C ASN A 235 8.39 16.28 2.23
N PRO A 236 7.48 17.12 1.70
CA PRO A 236 6.53 16.69 0.67
C PRO A 236 7.19 16.29 -0.66
N LYS A 237 8.47 16.62 -0.87
CA LYS A 237 9.22 16.25 -2.08
C LYS A 237 10.04 14.98 -1.94
N LEU A 238 10.42 14.60 -0.71
CA LEU A 238 11.31 13.46 -0.47
C LEU A 238 10.61 12.27 0.18
N VAL A 239 9.48 12.51 0.85
CA VAL A 239 8.67 11.46 1.47
C VAL A 239 7.42 11.29 0.62
N SER A 240 7.27 10.10 0.05
CA SER A 240 6.11 9.74 -0.76
C SER A 240 4.88 9.49 0.11
N GLY A 241 3.70 9.84 -0.41
CA GLY A 241 2.42 9.61 0.27
C GLY A 241 1.61 10.89 0.45
N ILE A 242 0.33 10.72 0.75
CA ILE A 242 -0.59 11.82 1.08
C ILE A 242 -0.35 12.23 2.53
N ASN A 243 -0.02 13.49 2.80
CA ASN A 243 0.09 14.00 4.16
C ASN A 243 -0.87 15.18 4.35
N VAL A 244 -1.90 14.98 5.17
CA VAL A 244 -2.99 15.95 5.37
C VAL A 244 -2.49 17.25 6.01
N ILE A 245 -1.42 17.18 6.83
CA ILE A 245 -0.82 18.39 7.44
C ILE A 245 -0.13 19.23 6.36
N ASN A 246 0.64 18.61 5.46
CA ASN A 246 1.24 19.29 4.32
C ASN A 246 0.19 19.82 3.34
N MET A 247 -0.96 19.16 3.19
CA MET A 247 -2.08 19.67 2.39
C MET A 247 -2.75 20.89 3.04
N ALA A 248 -2.96 20.86 4.36
CA ALA A 248 -3.54 21.97 5.10
C ALA A 248 -2.59 23.17 5.18
N TYR A 249 -1.27 22.92 5.25
CA TYR A 249 -0.24 23.96 5.33
C TYR A 249 0.91 23.72 4.32
N PRO A 250 0.70 24.02 3.02
CA PRO A 250 1.66 23.71 1.95
C PRO A 250 3.06 24.32 2.13
N ASN A 251 3.15 25.47 2.81
CA ASN A 251 4.41 26.18 3.02
C ASN A 251 5.09 25.84 4.36
N LEU A 252 4.43 25.10 5.26
CA LEU A 252 4.93 24.87 6.62
C LEU A 252 6.30 24.18 6.64
N TYR A 253 6.52 23.21 5.75
CA TYR A 253 7.80 22.53 5.68
C TYR A 253 8.96 23.46 5.25
N ASN A 254 8.72 24.29 4.23
CA ASN A 254 9.76 25.10 3.58
C ASN A 254 10.01 26.44 4.27
N GLN A 255 8.95 27.08 4.78
CA GLN A 255 8.98 28.45 5.29
C GLN A 255 8.66 28.54 6.79
N GLY A 256 8.16 27.46 7.39
CA GLY A 256 7.58 27.52 8.74
C GLY A 256 6.27 28.31 8.73
N ALA A 257 5.84 28.72 9.92
CA ALA A 257 4.72 29.65 10.11
C ALA A 257 4.86 30.33 11.48
N ASP A 258 4.26 31.51 11.65
CA ASP A 258 4.37 32.30 12.89
C ASP A 258 3.77 31.59 14.12
N TRP A 259 2.96 30.54 13.91
CA TRP A 259 2.33 29.76 14.98
C TRP A 259 3.11 28.51 15.39
N VAL A 260 4.25 28.25 14.75
CA VAL A 260 5.18 27.19 15.11
C VAL A 260 6.60 27.70 15.29
N GLU A 261 7.38 26.97 16.08
CA GLU A 261 8.83 27.14 16.21
C GLU A 261 9.53 25.86 15.74
N LEU A 262 10.54 25.98 14.89
CA LEU A 262 11.35 24.82 14.46
C LEU A 262 12.22 24.34 15.62
N VAL A 263 12.01 23.09 16.04
CA VAL A 263 12.75 22.48 17.15
C VAL A 263 13.94 21.69 16.64
N LYS A 264 13.72 20.88 15.60
CA LYS A 264 14.75 19.99 15.07
C LYS A 264 14.48 19.60 13.63
N GLU A 265 15.55 19.47 12.85
CA GLU A 265 15.54 18.85 11.53
C GLU A 265 16.21 17.47 11.63
N PHE A 266 15.59 16.44 11.05
CA PHE A 266 16.17 15.11 10.92
C PHE A 266 16.53 14.88 9.45
N GLY A 267 17.74 15.36 9.10
CA GLY A 267 18.19 15.40 7.71
C GLY A 267 17.24 16.21 6.82
N ALA A 268 17.20 15.87 5.54
CA ALA A 268 16.37 16.59 4.56
C ALA A 268 14.89 16.15 4.55
N LYS A 269 14.53 15.07 5.28
CA LYS A 269 13.25 14.36 5.15
C LYS A 269 12.22 14.75 6.20
N TRP A 270 12.61 15.19 7.39
CA TRP A 270 11.68 15.40 8.50
C TRP A 270 12.03 16.65 9.32
N LYS A 271 11.00 17.36 9.79
CA LYS A 271 11.12 18.48 10.71
C LYS A 271 10.16 18.32 11.88
N LEU A 272 10.63 18.65 13.07
CA LEU A 272 9.82 18.75 14.28
C LEU A 272 9.58 20.22 14.60
N TYR A 273 8.32 20.57 14.69
CA TYR A 273 7.85 21.91 15.06
C TYR A 273 7.17 21.86 16.43
N LYS A 274 7.38 22.89 17.24
CA LYS A 274 6.64 23.14 18.47
C LYS A 274 5.49 24.10 18.17
N VAL A 275 4.30 23.80 18.67
CA VAL A 275 3.16 24.71 18.57
C VAL A 275 3.29 25.79 19.64
N ILE A 276 3.26 27.07 19.24
CA ILE A 276 3.45 28.20 20.16
C ILE A 276 2.20 29.08 20.30
N GLN A 277 1.27 29.02 19.35
CA GLN A 277 0.00 29.74 19.41
C GLN A 277 -1.06 29.06 18.54
N SER A 278 -2.33 29.40 18.75
CA SER A 278 -3.42 28.97 17.88
C SER A 278 -3.26 29.57 16.48
N THR A 279 -3.60 28.79 15.47
CA THR A 279 -3.65 29.21 14.06
C THR A 279 -4.76 30.25 13.80
N GLY A 280 -5.72 30.39 14.73
CA GLY A 280 -6.93 31.19 14.53
C GLY A 280 -7.80 30.64 13.38
N ARG A 281 -8.87 31.35 13.01
CA ARG A 281 -9.75 30.98 11.87
C ARG A 281 -9.06 31.03 10.49
N TYR A 282 -7.74 31.23 10.43
CA TYR A 282 -6.98 31.36 9.16
C TYR A 282 -6.68 30.02 8.49
N ALA A 283 -6.86 28.90 9.20
CA ALA A 283 -6.68 27.57 8.63
C ALA A 283 -7.99 27.08 7.98
N LEU A 284 -8.01 27.13 6.65
CA LEU A 284 -8.94 26.44 5.74
C LEU A 284 -10.23 27.17 5.35
N ASN A 285 -10.37 27.34 4.04
CA ASN A 285 -11.63 27.46 3.33
C ASN A 285 -12.39 26.14 3.56
N THR A 286 -13.27 26.11 4.56
CA THR A 286 -13.97 24.92 5.08
C THR A 286 -14.83 24.17 4.06
N ASN A 287 -14.91 24.64 2.82
CA ASN A 287 -15.74 24.05 1.78
C ASN A 287 -15.18 22.75 1.17
N ASN A 288 -13.88 22.44 1.34
CA ASN A 288 -13.29 21.20 0.84
C ASN A 288 -13.13 20.09 1.89
N TYR A 289 -13.39 20.39 3.17
CA TYR A 289 -13.22 19.43 4.29
C TYR A 289 -14.48 19.29 5.14
N ALA A 290 -15.65 19.48 4.53
CA ALA A 290 -16.92 19.30 5.21
C ALA A 290 -17.16 17.82 5.53
N PHE A 291 -16.97 17.46 6.80
CA PHE A 291 -17.36 16.19 7.41
C PHE A 291 -18.83 15.89 7.25
#